data_AF-A0A9N8F2W5-F1
#
_entry.id   AF-A0A9N8F2W5-F1
#
_cell.length_a   1.000
_cell.length_b   1.000
_cell.length_c   1.000
_cell.angle_alpha   90.00
_cell.angle_beta   90.00
_cell.angle_gamma   90.00
#
_symmetry.space_group_name_H-M   'P 1'
#
loop_
_entity.id
_entity.type
_entity.pdbx_description
1 polymer ?
#
loop_
_entity_poly.entity_id
_entity_poly.type
_entity_poly.pdbx_seq_one_letter_code
_entity_poly.pdbx_strand_id
1 'polypeptide(L)'
;MAIGAKHKCNFCNQPAPVALWVDKETGELPVACKTCGIRYCSHRCLDKDKFRHVRSCDGLVEAKENLCGVCGLQAELRCSRCKLIHYCCKEHQKVDWRVHKKNCPPSQK
;
A
#
# COMPACT_ATOMS: atom_id res chain seq x y z
N MET A 1 20.85 3.33 33.11
CA MET A 1 20.38 4.22 32.03
C MET A 1 19.12 3.62 31.45
N ALA A 2 17.98 4.31 31.58
CA ALA A 2 16.68 3.78 31.18
C ALA A 2 16.53 3.84 29.65
N ILE A 3 16.70 2.69 28.99
CA ILE A 3 16.31 2.53 27.59
C ILE A 3 14.79 2.48 27.56
N GLY A 4 14.17 3.64 27.29
CA GLY A 4 12.73 3.75 27.17
C GLY A 4 12.21 2.80 26.08
N ALA A 5 11.25 1.94 26.44
CA ALA A 5 10.62 1.00 25.52
C ALA A 5 9.82 1.76 24.44
N LYS A 6 10.46 2.04 23.29
CA LYS A 6 9.82 2.73 22.15
C LYS A 6 9.01 1.80 21.23
N HIS A 7 8.98 0.48 21.49
CA HIS A 7 8.43 -0.51 20.56
C HIS A 7 7.03 -0.99 20.99
N LYS A 8 6.00 -0.18 20.71
CA LYS A 8 4.57 -0.58 20.85
C LYS A 8 4.05 -1.14 19.53
N CYS A 9 3.12 -2.10 19.60
CA CYS A 9 2.51 -2.66 18.39
C CYS A 9 1.60 -1.62 17.71
N ASN A 10 1.75 -1.42 16.39
CA ASN A 10 0.93 -0.46 15.64
C ASN A 10 -0.59 -0.75 15.65
N PHE A 11 -0.96 -2.04 15.77
CA PHE A 11 -2.37 -2.45 15.76
C PHE A 11 -3.06 -2.29 17.11
N CYS A 12 -2.52 -2.94 18.15
CA CYS A 12 -3.15 -2.96 19.47
C CYS A 12 -2.64 -1.87 20.42
N ASN A 13 -1.62 -1.10 20.01
CA ASN A 13 -0.91 -0.09 20.81
C ASN A 13 -0.46 -0.60 22.20
N GLN A 14 -0.44 -1.92 22.38
CA GLN A 14 0.02 -2.53 23.62
C GLN A 14 1.56 -2.53 23.61
N PRO A 15 2.20 -2.19 24.73
CA PRO A 15 3.59 -2.51 24.93
C PRO A 15 3.74 -4.04 24.89
N ALA A 16 4.88 -4.54 24.42
CA ALA A 16 5.14 -5.97 24.48
C ALA A 16 4.94 -6.47 25.91
N PRO A 17 4.16 -7.56 26.15
CA PRO A 17 4.06 -8.12 27.48
C PRO A 17 5.46 -8.58 27.91
N VAL A 18 5.94 -7.99 29.00
CA VAL A 18 7.30 -8.18 29.58
C VAL A 18 7.72 -9.65 29.73
N ALA A 19 6.77 -10.59 29.73
CA ALA A 19 6.98 -11.99 30.09
C ALA A 19 7.20 -12.97 28.92
N LEU A 20 7.00 -12.62 27.64
CA LEU A 20 6.94 -13.67 26.59
C LEU A 20 7.84 -13.52 25.36
N TRP A 21 8.36 -12.35 24.99
CA TRP A 21 9.18 -12.25 23.77
C TRP A 21 10.18 -11.11 23.85
N VAL A 22 11.46 -11.45 24.04
CA VAL A 22 12.59 -10.52 23.93
C VAL A 22 13.75 -11.31 23.30
N ASP A 23 14.16 -10.95 22.09
CA ASP A 23 15.56 -11.16 21.72
C ASP A 23 16.37 -10.29 22.69
N LYS A 24 17.03 -10.95 23.66
CA LYS A 24 17.52 -10.36 24.92
C LYS A 24 18.54 -9.25 24.72
N GLU A 25 19.04 -9.04 23.51
CA GLU A 25 20.05 -8.04 23.19
C GLU A 25 19.48 -6.73 22.63
N THR A 26 18.33 -6.71 21.95
CA THR A 26 17.88 -5.51 21.21
C THR A 26 16.50 -4.96 21.59
N GLY A 27 15.62 -5.76 22.21
CA GLY A 27 14.30 -5.26 22.66
C GLY A 27 13.31 -4.92 21.54
N GLU A 28 13.48 -5.52 20.36
CA GLU A 28 12.68 -5.22 19.18
C GLU A 28 11.54 -6.23 18.93
N LEU A 29 10.36 -5.76 18.49
CA LEU A 29 9.15 -6.58 18.29
C LEU A 29 9.35 -7.70 17.23
N PRO A 30 8.82 -8.92 17.42
CA PRO A 30 9.21 -10.12 16.65
C PRO A 30 8.77 -10.09 15.18
N VAL A 31 7.69 -9.38 14.87
CA VAL A 31 7.15 -9.34 13.52
C VAL A 31 7.25 -7.92 13.00
N ALA A 32 7.97 -7.71 11.91
CA ALA A 32 8.03 -6.43 11.22
C ALA A 32 7.42 -6.55 9.82
N CYS A 33 6.75 -5.50 9.38
CA CYS A 33 6.39 -5.36 7.98
C CYS A 33 7.68 -5.29 7.16
N LYS A 34 7.87 -6.22 6.22
CA LYS A 34 9.03 -6.23 5.32
C LYS A 34 9.13 -4.98 4.44
N THR A 35 8.02 -4.26 4.31
CA THR A 35 7.84 -3.17 3.36
C THR A 35 8.13 -1.81 4.00
N CYS A 36 7.72 -1.55 5.24
CA CYS A 36 7.92 -0.27 5.92
C CYS A 36 8.55 -0.38 7.32
N GLY A 37 8.94 -1.58 7.76
CA GLY A 37 9.62 -1.78 9.05
C GLY A 37 8.74 -1.60 10.30
N ILE A 38 7.45 -1.22 10.14
CA ILE A 38 6.49 -1.14 11.26
C ILE A 38 6.37 -2.51 11.93
N ARG A 39 6.38 -2.52 13.26
CA ARG A 39 6.46 -3.75 14.04
C ARG A 39 5.16 -4.09 14.77
N TYR A 40 4.98 -5.39 14.99
CA TYR A 40 3.77 -6.00 15.53
C TYR A 40 4.15 -7.04 16.59
N CYS A 41 3.28 -7.19 17.59
CA CYS A 41 3.46 -8.21 18.62
C CYS A 41 3.22 -9.64 18.14
N SER A 42 2.56 -9.81 16.99
CA SER A 42 2.32 -11.12 16.37
C SER A 42 1.94 -10.98 14.89
N HIS A 43 2.08 -12.07 14.13
CA HIS A 43 1.58 -12.16 12.75
C HIS A 43 0.07 -11.91 12.68
N ARG A 44 -0.68 -12.25 13.74
CA ARG A 44 -2.13 -11.99 13.84
C ARG A 44 -2.45 -10.49 13.90
N CYS A 45 -1.62 -9.70 14.58
CA CYS A 45 -1.79 -8.25 14.63
C CYS A 45 -1.37 -7.57 13.31
N LEU A 46 -0.33 -8.08 12.66
CA LEU A 46 0.02 -7.64 11.29
C LEU A 46 -1.13 -7.93 10.30
N ASP A 47 -1.69 -9.15 10.30
CA ASP A 47 -2.77 -9.51 9.37
C ASP A 47 -4.05 -8.69 9.61
N LYS A 48 -4.39 -8.39 10.87
CA LYS A 48 -5.51 -7.50 11.19
C LYS A 48 -5.26 -6.05 10.78
N ASP A 49 -4.02 -5.58 10.92
CA ASP A 49 -3.67 -4.22 10.50
C ASP A 49 -3.52 -4.12 8.97
N LYS A 50 -3.41 -5.22 8.21
CA LYS A 50 -3.06 -5.21 6.78
C LYS A 50 -3.84 -4.17 5.97
N PHE A 51 -5.16 -4.06 6.13
CA PHE A 51 -5.98 -3.11 5.36
C PHE A 51 -5.82 -1.65 5.80
N ARG A 52 -5.58 -1.41 7.09
CA ARG A 52 -5.39 -0.07 7.65
C ARG A 52 -3.95 0.40 7.45
N HIS A 53 -3.02 -0.53 7.57
CA HIS A 53 -1.59 -0.39 7.38
C HIS A 53 -1.21 -0.15 5.92
N VAL A 54 -1.74 -0.90 4.95
CA VAL A 54 -1.38 -0.73 3.52
C VAL A 54 -1.70 0.65 2.97
N ARG A 55 -2.60 1.42 3.60
CA ARG A 55 -2.86 2.83 3.22
C ARG A 55 -1.81 3.81 3.73
N SER A 56 -1.03 3.44 4.74
CA SER A 56 -0.06 4.29 5.43
C SER A 56 1.35 3.68 5.51
N CYS A 57 1.55 2.48 4.97
CA CYS A 57 2.84 1.83 4.86
C CYS A 57 3.53 2.47 3.66
N ASP A 58 4.46 3.37 3.97
CA ASP A 58 5.30 4.12 3.02
C ASP A 58 6.10 3.23 2.05
N GLY A 59 6.07 1.92 2.25
CA GLY A 59 6.94 0.98 1.54
C GLY A 59 6.45 0.46 0.19
N LEU A 60 5.29 0.86 -0.34
CA LEU A 60 4.97 0.58 -1.75
C LEU A 60 3.78 1.38 -2.25
N VAL A 61 4.03 2.63 -2.66
CA VAL A 61 3.64 3.03 -4.00
C VAL A 61 4.72 4.00 -4.48
N GLU A 62 5.79 3.50 -5.11
CA GLU A 62 6.27 4.23 -6.28
C GLU A 62 5.00 4.45 -7.08
N ALA A 63 4.54 5.69 -7.12
CA ALA A 63 3.33 6.07 -7.80
C ALA A 63 3.51 5.59 -9.24
N LYS A 64 3.02 4.39 -9.53
CA LYS A 64 2.68 3.91 -10.85
C LYS A 64 1.44 4.71 -11.24
N GLU A 65 1.59 6.04 -11.21
CA GLU A 65 0.86 6.95 -12.04
C GLU A 65 0.88 6.27 -13.40
N ASN A 66 -0.29 6.14 -14.01
CA ASN A 66 -0.46 5.43 -15.26
C ASN A 66 -0.49 3.88 -15.15
N LEU A 67 -1.45 3.31 -14.41
CA LEU A 67 -1.83 1.90 -14.58
C LEU A 67 -2.93 1.73 -15.63
N CYS A 68 -2.85 0.65 -16.40
CA CYS A 68 -3.85 0.32 -17.40
C CYS A 68 -5.18 0.00 -16.73
N GLY A 69 -6.24 0.73 -17.10
CA GLY A 69 -7.59 0.49 -16.60
C GLY A 69 -8.23 -0.85 -17.02
N VAL A 70 -7.54 -1.66 -17.82
CA VAL A 70 -8.00 -2.98 -18.27
C VAL A 70 -7.22 -4.12 -17.62
N CYS A 71 -5.88 -4.09 -17.68
CA CYS A 71 -5.03 -5.17 -17.18
C CYS A 71 -4.22 -4.83 -15.92
N GLY A 72 -4.24 -3.58 -15.44
CA GLY A 72 -3.50 -3.15 -14.26
C GLY A 72 -1.97 -3.09 -14.44
N LEU A 73 -1.46 -3.27 -15.66
CA LEU A 73 -0.04 -3.11 -15.97
C LEU A 73 0.35 -1.64 -16.13
N GLN A 74 1.66 -1.34 -16.13
CA GLN A 74 2.15 0.00 -16.43
C GLN A 74 1.66 0.44 -17.82
N ALA A 75 1.14 1.64 -17.89
CA ALA A 75 0.57 2.23 -19.07
C ALA A 75 1.27 3.54 -19.39
N GLU A 76 1.61 3.74 -20.65
CA GLU A 76 2.18 5.01 -21.12
C GLU A 76 1.16 5.81 -21.93
N LEU A 77 0.11 5.13 -22.39
CA LEU A 77 -0.99 5.75 -23.14
C LEU A 77 -2.04 6.23 -22.15
N ARG A 78 -2.67 7.36 -22.47
CA ARG A 78 -3.82 7.89 -21.73
C ARG A 78 -4.91 8.29 -22.70
N CYS A 79 -6.15 8.34 -22.22
CA CYS A 79 -7.24 8.85 -23.03
C CYS A 79 -6.97 10.31 -23.39
N SER A 80 -6.86 10.64 -24.68
CA SER A 80 -6.58 12.00 -25.15
C SER A 80 -7.65 13.01 -24.75
N ARG A 81 -8.86 12.52 -24.42
CA ARG A 81 -10.01 13.35 -24.05
C ARG A 81 -9.96 13.71 -22.56
N CYS A 82 -10.09 12.72 -21.67
CA CYS A 82 -10.16 12.97 -20.23
C CYS A 82 -8.81 12.97 -19.51
N LYS A 83 -7.79 12.29 -20.05
CA LYS A 83 -6.48 12.05 -19.42
C LYS A 83 -6.53 11.37 -18.03
N LEU A 84 -7.71 10.87 -17.61
CA LEU A 84 -7.91 10.24 -16.30
C LEU A 84 -7.55 8.76 -16.28
N ILE A 85 -7.76 8.08 -17.40
CA ILE A 85 -7.52 6.64 -17.53
C ILE A 85 -6.34 6.37 -18.46
N HIS A 86 -5.53 5.39 -18.08
CA HIS A 86 -4.33 4.98 -18.78
C HIS A 86 -4.50 3.59 -19.38
N TYR A 87 -3.75 3.30 -20.46
CA TYR A 87 -3.78 2.04 -21.18
C TYR A 87 -2.36 1.62 -21.56
N CYS A 88 -2.04 0.33 -21.39
CA CYS A 88 -0.74 -0.19 -21.83
C CYS A 88 -0.65 -0.35 -23.35
N CYS A 89 -1.79 -0.42 -24.05
CA CYS A 89 -1.84 -0.55 -25.50
C CYS A 89 -3.15 0.03 -26.09
N LYS A 90 -3.14 0.27 -27.41
CA LYS A 90 -4.32 0.76 -28.15
C LYS A 90 -5.49 -0.24 -28.13
N GLU A 91 -5.22 -1.52 -27.97
CA GLU A 91 -6.26 -2.55 -27.91
C GLU A 91 -7.09 -2.44 -26.63
N HIS A 92 -6.43 -2.32 -25.47
CA HIS A 92 -7.11 -2.05 -24.20
C HIS A 92 -7.87 -0.73 -24.22
N GLN A 93 -7.32 0.30 -24.85
CA GLN A 93 -8.08 1.54 -25.07
C GLN A 93 -9.35 1.29 -25.89
N LYS A 94 -9.31 0.53 -26.99
CA LYS A 94 -10.51 0.24 -27.82
C LYS A 94 -11.54 -0.61 -27.09
N VAL A 95 -11.09 -1.60 -26.32
CA VAL A 95 -11.95 -2.45 -25.51
C VAL A 95 -12.69 -1.60 -24.48
N ASP A 96 -11.94 -0.83 -23.70
CA ASP A 96 -12.50 0.05 -22.67
C ASP A 96 -13.29 1.21 -23.26
N TRP A 97 -12.93 1.73 -24.43
CA TRP A 97 -13.62 2.86 -25.08
C TRP A 97 -15.11 2.61 -25.28
N ARG A 98 -15.53 1.36 -25.51
CA ARG A 98 -16.95 0.99 -25.64
C ARG A 98 -17.76 1.35 -24.40
N VAL A 99 -17.15 1.25 -23.21
CA VAL A 99 -17.75 1.59 -21.91
C VAL A 99 -17.36 2.99 -21.45
N HIS A 100 -16.08 3.33 -21.54
CA HIS A 100 -15.51 4.60 -21.09
C HIS A 100 -16.11 5.81 -21.82
N LYS A 101 -16.42 5.70 -23.11
CA LYS A 101 -17.00 6.82 -23.89
C LYS A 101 -18.25 7.44 -23.26
N LYS A 102 -19.04 6.66 -22.53
CA LYS A 102 -20.28 7.11 -21.88
C LYS A 102 -20.02 7.98 -20.66
N ASN A 103 -18.91 7.74 -19.98
CA ASN A 103 -18.53 8.40 -18.74
C ASN A 103 -17.21 9.18 -18.89
N CYS A 104 -16.79 9.47 -20.13
CA CYS A 104 -15.52 10.14 -20.42
C CYS A 104 -15.72 11.66 -20.23
N PRO A 105 -15.15 12.27 -19.17
CA PRO A 105 -15.32 13.70 -18.95
C PRO A 105 -14.50 14.52 -19.98
N PRO A 106 -14.90 15.77 -20.24
CA PRO A 106 -14.10 16.68 -21.04
C PRO A 106 -12.75 16.97 -20.36
N SER A 107 -11.69 17.16 -21.18
CA SER A 107 -10.34 17.45 -20.70
C SER A 107 -10.36 18.62 -19.72
N GLN A 108 -9.98 18.38 -18.47
CA GLN A 108 -9.66 19.45 -17.54
C GLN A 108 -8.37 20.10 -18.09
N LYS A 109 -8.48 21.34 -18.53
CA LYS A 109 -7.34 22.16 -18.99
C LYS A 109 -6.67 22.80 -17.79
#